data_AF-A0A533Z0Y2-F1
#
_entry.id   AF-A0A533Z0Y2-F1
#
_cell.length_a   1.000
_cell.length_b   1.000
_cell.length_c   1.000
_cell.angle_alpha   90.00
_cell.angle_beta   90.00
_cell.angle_gamma   90.00
#
_symmetry.space_group_name_H-M   'P 1'
#
loop_
_entity.id
_entity.type
_entity.pdbx_description
1 polymer ?
#
loop_
_entity_poly.entity_id
_entity_poly.type
_entity_poly.pdbx_seq_one_letter_code
_entity_poly.pdbx_strand_id
1 'polypeptide(L)'
;MTALKLVEGYMPIQMLGEMGGLALLFIWAFYLLDKKMGIKVNKLAQATGLFLFSIIYFRYRIYPPIPFSVRAIYATMTLIGIFMWVSSTEASWQDFRKPCIAVVDAKTPTTRIIRAVSVVLLPFLVGFLGYNSMKPSTDEPIELRTVHPAPPASTKVHGKTFVLQTASNPYRVDDSGKYSDKVQNDYKDGNPWDEKAPQFLQYVREGGQIFFQNCHFCHGDNLNGRGMFAFAFNPIPANFTDAGTIAQLQETFVFWRVSKGGIGLPREGFPWASVMPPWEQHLTIDEIWKVILFEYWHTGYYPRTWD
;
A
#
# COMPACT_ATOMS: atom_id res chain seq x y z
N MET A 1 17.61 -6.63 -23.86
CA MET A 1 17.94 -5.19 -23.70
C MET A 1 16.86 -4.38 -24.39
N THR A 2 15.84 -3.93 -23.66
CA THR A 2 14.81 -3.04 -24.19
C THR A 2 15.40 -1.63 -24.34
N ALA A 3 15.39 -1.09 -25.56
CA ALA A 3 16.07 0.15 -25.95
C ALA A 3 15.50 1.45 -25.33
N LEU A 4 14.62 1.36 -24.33
CA LEU A 4 13.96 2.50 -23.68
C LEU A 4 14.18 2.42 -22.16
N LYS A 5 14.95 3.36 -21.60
CA LYS A 5 15.15 3.51 -20.15
C LYS A 5 13.80 3.65 -19.46
N LEU A 6 13.43 2.75 -18.54
CA LEU A 6 12.18 2.80 -17.77
C LEU A 6 12.05 4.13 -17.01
N VAL A 7 10.82 4.64 -16.88
CA VAL A 7 10.56 5.86 -16.11
C VAL A 7 10.58 5.49 -14.63
N GLU A 8 11.42 6.16 -13.85
CA GLU A 8 11.49 5.97 -12.41
C GLU A 8 10.22 6.51 -11.75
N GLY A 9 9.48 5.62 -11.08
CA GLY A 9 8.16 5.91 -10.49
C GLY A 9 8.17 6.90 -9.33
N TYR A 10 9.34 7.33 -8.86
CA TYR A 10 9.50 8.29 -7.77
C TYR A 10 9.43 9.77 -8.24
N MET A 11 9.48 10.03 -9.55
CA MET A 11 9.43 11.40 -10.10
C MET A 11 8.10 11.67 -10.84
N PRO A 12 7.05 12.15 -10.14
CA PRO A 12 5.72 12.33 -10.73
C PRO A 12 5.72 13.29 -11.93
N ILE A 13 6.61 14.28 -11.96
CA ILE A 13 6.66 15.29 -13.03
C ILE A 13 7.12 14.69 -14.36
N GLN A 14 8.11 13.79 -14.36
CA GLN A 14 8.59 13.15 -15.60
C GLN A 14 7.50 12.25 -16.20
N MET A 15 6.83 11.47 -15.34
CA MET A 15 5.73 10.60 -15.78
C MET A 15 4.57 11.41 -16.39
N LEU A 16 4.16 12.50 -15.72
CA LEU A 16 3.10 13.39 -16.21
C LEU A 16 3.51 14.08 -17.51
N GLY A 17 4.76 14.50 -17.63
CA GLY A 17 5.32 15.10 -18.84
C GLY A 17 5.36 14.12 -20.03
N GLU A 18 5.89 12.91 -19.83
CA GLU A 18 5.91 11.86 -20.86
C GLU A 18 4.49 11.49 -21.29
N MET A 19 3.57 11.32 -20.34
CA MET A 19 2.18 10.98 -20.66
C MET A 19 1.42 12.10 -21.37
N GLY A 20 1.57 13.34 -20.91
CA GLY A 20 0.99 14.51 -21.57
C GLY A 20 1.52 14.66 -22.99
N GLY A 21 2.84 14.52 -23.18
CA GLY A 21 3.48 14.56 -24.49
C GLY A 21 2.98 13.44 -25.41
N LEU A 22 2.90 12.21 -24.91
CA LEU A 22 2.39 11.07 -25.68
C LEU A 22 0.90 11.20 -26.03
N ALA A 23 0.08 11.74 -25.12
CA ALA A 23 -1.33 12.01 -25.41
C ALA A 23 -1.49 13.07 -26.51
N LEU A 24 -0.69 14.15 -26.47
CA LEU A 24 -0.69 15.17 -27.53
C LEU A 24 -0.19 14.61 -28.86
N LEU A 25 0.86 13.79 -28.85
CA LEU A 25 1.35 13.08 -30.04
C LEU A 25 0.28 12.13 -30.60
N PHE A 26 -0.47 11.45 -29.73
CA PHE A 26 -1.56 10.57 -30.12
C PHE A 26 -2.68 11.35 -30.82
N ILE A 27 -3.12 12.48 -30.23
CA ILE A 27 -4.12 13.38 -30.83
C ILE A 27 -3.61 13.95 -32.17
N TRP A 28 -2.34 14.36 -32.22
CA TRP A 28 -1.71 14.88 -33.43
C TRP A 28 -1.59 13.82 -34.54
N ALA A 29 -1.31 12.57 -34.20
CA ALA A 29 -1.28 11.46 -35.15
C ALA A 29 -2.65 11.25 -35.80
N PHE A 30 -3.75 11.30 -35.04
CA PHE A 30 -5.10 11.24 -35.62
C PHE A 30 -5.44 12.45 -36.49
N TYR A 31 -4.99 13.64 -36.10
CA TYR A 31 -5.14 14.83 -36.94
C TYR A 31 -4.40 14.69 -38.28
N LEU A 32 -3.17 14.14 -38.27
CA LEU A 32 -2.42 13.87 -39.48
C LEU A 32 -3.04 12.77 -40.35
N LEU A 33 -3.57 11.71 -39.74
CA LEU A 33 -4.27 10.63 -40.45
C LEU A 33 -5.49 11.15 -41.22
N ASP A 34 -6.24 12.08 -40.61
CA ASP A 34 -7.37 12.74 -41.27
C ASP A 34 -6.90 13.65 -42.42
N LYS A 35 -5.96 14.56 -42.15
CA LYS A 35 -5.52 15.57 -43.13
C LYS A 35 -4.65 15.05 -44.28
N LYS A 36 -3.78 14.06 -44.04
CA LYS A 36 -2.81 13.57 -45.04
C LYS A 36 -3.21 12.23 -45.67
N MET A 37 -3.90 11.36 -44.94
CA MET A 37 -4.23 10.00 -45.40
C MET A 37 -5.73 9.82 -45.68
N GLY A 38 -6.58 10.81 -45.37
CA GLY A 38 -8.03 10.74 -45.61
C GLY A 38 -8.77 9.70 -44.76
N ILE A 39 -8.12 9.11 -43.76
CA ILE A 39 -8.70 8.10 -42.88
C ILE A 39 -9.36 8.80 -41.69
N LYS A 40 -10.69 8.95 -41.74
CA LYS A 40 -11.47 9.51 -40.64
C LYS A 40 -11.72 8.48 -39.56
N VAL A 41 -10.98 8.58 -38.45
CA VAL A 41 -11.22 7.78 -37.24
C VAL A 41 -12.20 8.51 -36.34
N ASN A 42 -13.31 7.87 -35.98
CA ASN A 42 -14.32 8.46 -35.10
C ASN A 42 -13.76 8.77 -33.68
N LYS A 43 -14.37 9.75 -33.00
CA LYS A 43 -13.92 10.14 -31.65
C LYS A 43 -14.01 9.03 -30.61
N LEU A 44 -14.94 8.08 -30.76
CA LEU A 44 -15.07 6.92 -29.87
C LEU A 44 -13.84 6.00 -29.93
N ALA A 45 -13.34 5.71 -31.13
CA ALA A 45 -12.15 4.89 -31.33
C ALA A 45 -10.88 5.63 -30.88
N GLN A 46 -10.78 6.93 -31.12
CA GLN A 46 -9.67 7.75 -30.59
C GLN A 46 -9.64 7.71 -29.06
N ALA A 47 -10.79 7.92 -28.39
CA ALA A 47 -10.90 7.89 -26.94
C ALA A 47 -10.55 6.50 -26.37
N THR A 48 -11.09 5.44 -26.96
CA THR A 48 -10.82 4.05 -26.54
C THR A 48 -9.34 3.69 -26.72
N GLY A 49 -8.75 4.07 -27.85
CA GLY A 49 -7.33 3.84 -28.12
C GLY A 49 -6.42 4.56 -27.14
N LEU A 50 -6.70 5.83 -26.83
CA LEU A 50 -5.92 6.61 -25.87
C LEU A 50 -6.00 6.02 -24.46
N PHE A 51 -7.19 5.56 -24.07
CA PHE A 51 -7.39 4.91 -22.77
C PHE A 51 -6.59 3.59 -22.67
N LEU A 52 -6.74 2.70 -23.65
CA LEU A 52 -6.00 1.43 -23.69
C LEU A 52 -4.48 1.64 -23.71
N PHE A 53 -4.02 2.61 -24.50
CA PHE A 53 -2.61 2.99 -24.53
C PHE A 53 -2.12 3.44 -23.15
N SER A 54 -2.90 4.27 -22.44
CA SER A 54 -2.54 4.75 -21.10
C SER A 54 -2.46 3.59 -20.09
N ILE A 55 -3.39 2.63 -20.14
CA ILE A 55 -3.35 1.44 -19.27
C ILE A 55 -2.10 0.58 -19.53
N ILE A 56 -1.75 0.37 -20.81
CA ILE A 56 -0.54 -0.36 -21.21
C ILE A 56 0.71 0.39 -20.73
N TYR A 57 0.74 1.71 -20.87
CA TYR A 57 1.82 2.55 -20.38
C TYR A 57 2.02 2.39 -18.86
N PHE A 58 0.96 2.56 -18.06
CA PHE A 58 1.05 2.42 -16.61
C PHE A 58 1.48 1.01 -16.16
N ARG A 59 1.20 -0.02 -16.96
CA ARG A 59 1.56 -1.40 -16.65
C ARG A 59 3.00 -1.75 -16.98
N TYR A 60 3.53 -1.27 -18.11
CA TYR A 60 4.80 -1.78 -18.66
C TYR A 60 5.92 -0.74 -18.70
N ARG A 61 5.63 0.56 -18.62
CA ARG A 61 6.63 1.62 -18.77
C ARG A 61 7.28 2.07 -17.45
N ILE A 62 6.55 1.94 -16.34
CA ILE A 62 6.94 2.55 -15.05
C ILE A 62 7.62 1.51 -14.16
N TYR A 63 8.74 1.90 -13.55
CA TYR A 63 9.51 1.07 -12.62
C TYR A 63 9.88 1.86 -11.35
N PRO A 64 9.71 1.30 -10.13
CA PRO A 64 9.16 -0.02 -9.83
C PRO A 64 7.67 -0.14 -10.20
N PRO A 65 7.14 -1.37 -10.42
CA PRO A 65 5.76 -1.55 -10.84
C PRO A 65 4.80 -0.97 -9.81
N ILE A 66 3.95 -0.06 -10.27
CA ILE A 66 3.01 0.65 -9.41
C ILE A 66 1.96 -0.32 -8.81
N PRO A 67 1.63 -0.21 -7.50
CA PRO A 67 0.53 -0.95 -6.89
C PRO A 67 -0.78 -0.81 -7.65
N PHE A 68 -1.66 -1.80 -7.54
CA PHE A 68 -2.96 -1.79 -8.24
C PHE A 68 -3.80 -0.55 -7.93
N SER A 69 -3.86 -0.13 -6.65
CA SER A 69 -4.62 1.03 -6.21
C SER A 69 -4.23 2.31 -6.95
N VAL A 70 -2.93 2.59 -7.04
CA VAL A 70 -2.42 3.80 -7.71
C VAL A 70 -2.62 3.72 -9.22
N ARG A 71 -2.46 2.54 -9.85
CA ARG A 71 -2.81 2.35 -11.27
C ARG A 71 -4.30 2.59 -11.55
N ALA A 72 -5.18 2.18 -10.65
CA ALA A 72 -6.62 2.41 -10.77
C ALA A 72 -6.99 3.89 -10.64
N ILE A 73 -6.32 4.63 -9.74
CA ILE A 73 -6.49 6.09 -9.59
C ILE A 73 -6.08 6.79 -10.89
N TYR A 74 -4.89 6.50 -11.42
CA TYR A 74 -4.44 7.12 -12.68
C TYR A 74 -5.32 6.75 -13.87
N ALA A 75 -5.76 5.49 -13.97
CA ALA A 75 -6.74 5.08 -14.99
C ALA A 75 -8.04 5.91 -14.90
N THR A 76 -8.56 6.11 -13.69
CA THR A 76 -9.78 6.92 -13.46
C THR A 76 -9.57 8.38 -13.86
N MET A 77 -8.44 8.98 -13.49
CA MET A 77 -8.10 10.36 -13.86
C MET A 77 -7.94 10.51 -15.38
N THR A 78 -7.27 9.56 -16.05
CA THR A 78 -7.17 9.52 -17.51
C THR A 78 -8.55 9.42 -18.15
N LEU A 79 -9.44 8.58 -17.63
CA LEU A 79 -10.80 8.45 -18.14
C LEU A 79 -11.57 9.78 -18.06
N ILE A 80 -11.46 10.48 -16.92
CA ILE A 80 -12.07 11.80 -16.73
C ILE A 80 -11.50 12.83 -17.72
N GLY A 81 -10.18 12.86 -17.90
CA GLY A 81 -9.53 13.75 -18.88
C GLY A 81 -9.98 13.48 -20.32
N ILE A 82 -10.06 12.20 -20.71
CA ILE A 82 -10.57 11.79 -22.03
C ILE A 82 -12.03 12.21 -22.19
N PHE A 83 -12.85 12.02 -21.16
CA PHE A 83 -14.25 12.43 -21.19
C PHE A 83 -14.37 13.94 -21.41
N MET A 84 -13.64 14.75 -20.64
CA MET A 84 -13.60 16.21 -20.81
C MET A 84 -13.14 16.62 -22.21
N TRP A 85 -12.13 15.94 -22.77
CA TRP A 85 -11.66 16.20 -24.12
C TRP A 85 -12.72 15.91 -25.18
N VAL A 86 -13.38 14.75 -25.09
CA VAL A 86 -14.42 14.33 -26.03
C VAL A 86 -15.66 15.23 -25.94
N SER A 87 -16.01 15.68 -24.73
CA SER A 87 -17.15 16.56 -24.48
C SER A 87 -16.85 18.05 -24.65
N SER A 88 -15.63 18.42 -25.05
CA SER A 88 -15.20 19.82 -25.12
C SER A 88 -15.95 20.65 -26.18
N THR A 89 -16.44 20.02 -27.25
CA THR A 89 -17.20 20.68 -28.32
C THR A 89 -18.41 19.85 -28.73
N GLU A 90 -19.47 20.51 -29.20
CA GLU A 90 -20.66 19.79 -29.68
C GLU A 90 -20.33 18.89 -30.88
N ALA A 91 -19.44 19.34 -31.77
CA ALA A 91 -19.00 18.55 -32.91
C ALA A 91 -18.27 17.25 -32.48
N SER A 92 -17.37 17.33 -31.49
CA SER A 92 -16.68 16.14 -30.97
C SER A 92 -17.61 15.20 -30.23
N TRP A 93 -18.56 15.74 -29.47
CA TRP A 93 -19.56 14.97 -28.74
C TRP A 93 -20.53 14.23 -29.67
N GLN A 94 -20.99 14.89 -30.74
CA GLN A 94 -21.79 14.26 -31.77
C GLN A 94 -21.02 13.14 -32.46
N ASP A 95 -19.77 13.38 -32.85
CA ASP A 95 -18.94 12.36 -33.50
C ASP A 95 -18.67 11.15 -32.59
N PHE A 96 -18.51 11.38 -31.29
CA PHE A 96 -18.35 10.32 -30.30
C PHE A 96 -19.60 9.45 -30.12
N ARG A 97 -20.80 10.06 -30.10
CA ARG A 97 -22.06 9.33 -29.89
C ARG A 97 -22.58 8.62 -31.13
N LYS A 98 -22.24 9.11 -32.33
CA LYS A 98 -22.72 8.57 -33.62
C LYS A 98 -22.63 7.04 -33.72
N PRO A 99 -21.48 6.38 -33.39
CA PRO A 99 -21.39 4.92 -33.47
C PRO A 99 -22.35 4.21 -32.51
N CYS A 100 -22.50 4.72 -31.28
CA CYS A 100 -23.39 4.13 -30.28
C CYS A 100 -24.86 4.23 -30.72
N ILE A 101 -25.28 5.41 -31.19
CA ILE A 101 -26.64 5.63 -31.68
C ILE A 101 -26.89 4.76 -32.93
N ALA A 102 -25.93 4.64 -33.84
CA ALA A 102 -26.05 3.80 -35.03
C ALA A 102 -26.24 2.31 -34.71
N VAL A 103 -25.62 1.81 -33.63
CA VAL A 103 -25.83 0.44 -33.13
C VAL A 103 -27.24 0.27 -32.57
N VAL A 104 -27.74 1.23 -31.80
CA VAL A 104 -29.11 1.19 -31.23
C VAL A 104 -30.17 1.25 -32.34
N ASP A 105 -30.01 2.19 -33.27
CA ASP A 105 -30.88 2.40 -34.43
C ASP A 105 -30.97 1.16 -35.34
N ALA A 106 -29.89 0.36 -35.42
CA ALA A 106 -29.80 -0.90 -36.17
C ALA A 106 -30.32 -0.83 -37.62
N LYS A 107 -30.09 0.31 -38.29
CA LYS A 107 -30.53 0.56 -39.68
C LYS A 107 -29.74 -0.24 -40.72
N THR A 108 -28.50 -0.62 -40.43
CA THR A 108 -27.66 -1.43 -41.33
C THR A 108 -27.58 -2.88 -40.86
N PRO A 109 -27.35 -3.85 -41.76
CA PRO A 109 -27.21 -5.26 -41.37
C PRO A 109 -26.09 -5.46 -40.34
N THR A 110 -24.98 -4.74 -40.48
CA THR A 110 -23.86 -4.78 -39.53
C THR A 110 -24.25 -4.27 -38.14
N THR A 111 -24.94 -3.12 -38.04
CA THR A 111 -25.35 -2.58 -36.74
C THR A 111 -26.43 -3.43 -36.07
N ARG A 112 -27.28 -4.11 -36.86
CA ARG A 112 -28.25 -5.09 -36.35
C ARG A 112 -27.57 -6.29 -35.70
N ILE A 113 -26.51 -6.83 -36.32
CA ILE A 113 -25.72 -7.92 -35.73
C ILE A 113 -25.04 -7.45 -34.45
N ILE A 114 -24.37 -6.29 -34.48
CA ILE A 114 -23.68 -5.74 -33.30
C ILE A 114 -24.67 -5.52 -32.15
N ARG A 115 -25.87 -5.00 -32.43
CA ARG A 115 -26.92 -4.82 -31.42
C ARG A 115 -27.38 -6.15 -30.84
N ALA A 116 -27.66 -7.15 -31.68
CA ALA A 116 -28.11 -8.46 -31.24
C ALA A 116 -27.05 -9.13 -30.35
N VAL A 117 -25.78 -9.10 -30.77
CA VAL A 117 -24.65 -9.60 -29.97
C VAL A 117 -24.57 -8.85 -28.65
N SER A 118 -24.58 -7.51 -28.65
CA SER A 118 -24.47 -6.72 -27.41
C SER A 118 -25.61 -7.00 -26.44
N VAL A 119 -26.86 -7.09 -26.90
CA VAL A 119 -28.04 -7.33 -26.05
C VAL A 119 -28.04 -8.72 -25.42
N VAL A 120 -27.47 -9.72 -26.09
CA VAL A 120 -27.36 -11.09 -25.56
C VAL A 120 -26.10 -11.26 -24.70
N LEU A 121 -24.97 -10.74 -25.17
CA LEU A 121 -23.67 -10.92 -24.54
C LEU A 121 -23.55 -10.13 -23.23
N LEU A 122 -24.07 -8.90 -23.16
CA LEU A 122 -23.96 -8.08 -21.94
C LEU A 122 -24.60 -8.75 -20.71
N PRO A 123 -25.87 -9.17 -20.74
CA PRO A 123 -26.48 -9.86 -19.60
C PRO A 123 -25.75 -11.14 -19.23
N PHE A 124 -25.30 -11.92 -20.22
CA PHE A 124 -24.56 -13.15 -19.98
C PHE A 124 -23.21 -12.87 -19.31
N LEU A 125 -22.48 -11.86 -19.77
CA LEU A 125 -21.18 -11.48 -19.24
C LEU A 125 -21.30 -10.91 -17.82
N VAL A 126 -22.28 -10.04 -17.58
CA VAL A 126 -22.59 -9.53 -16.24
C VAL A 126 -23.00 -10.66 -15.30
N GLY A 127 -23.86 -11.57 -15.76
CA GLY A 127 -24.29 -12.74 -14.99
C GLY A 127 -23.13 -13.68 -14.66
N PHE A 128 -22.27 -13.98 -15.63
CA PHE A 128 -21.10 -14.84 -15.47
C PHE A 128 -20.06 -14.24 -14.52
N LEU A 129 -19.74 -12.94 -14.67
CA LEU A 129 -18.84 -12.23 -13.75
C LEU A 129 -19.44 -12.18 -12.34
N GLY A 130 -20.74 -11.91 -12.22
CA GLY A 130 -21.44 -11.95 -10.94
C GLY A 130 -21.39 -13.32 -10.28
N TYR A 131 -21.66 -14.39 -11.04
CA TYR A 131 -21.57 -15.77 -10.56
C TYR A 131 -20.15 -16.10 -10.07
N ASN A 132 -19.11 -15.83 -10.87
CA ASN A 132 -17.74 -16.12 -10.46
C ASN A 132 -17.28 -15.30 -9.25
N SER A 133 -17.78 -14.07 -9.08
CA SER A 133 -17.49 -13.22 -7.92
C SER A 133 -18.20 -13.68 -6.65
N MET A 134 -19.42 -14.21 -6.78
CA MET A 134 -20.25 -14.63 -5.64
C MET A 134 -20.19 -16.13 -5.34
N LYS A 135 -19.60 -16.94 -6.23
CA LYS A 135 -19.48 -18.39 -6.06
C LYS A 135 -18.73 -18.68 -4.75
N PRO A 136 -19.37 -19.30 -3.74
CA PRO A 136 -18.71 -19.62 -2.49
C PRO A 136 -17.56 -20.61 -2.73
N SER A 137 -16.41 -20.39 -2.09
CA SER A 137 -15.39 -21.43 -1.98
C SER A 137 -15.83 -22.46 -0.95
N THR A 138 -15.75 -23.73 -1.31
CA THR A 138 -16.06 -24.88 -0.42
C THR A 138 -14.80 -25.50 0.17
N ASP A 139 -13.63 -24.93 -0.14
CA ASP A 139 -12.39 -25.33 0.49
C ASP A 139 -12.46 -24.97 1.97
N GLU A 140 -12.42 -25.98 2.82
CA GLU A 140 -12.16 -25.79 4.23
C GLU A 140 -10.82 -25.07 4.39
N PRO A 141 -10.72 -24.00 5.20
CA PRO A 141 -9.43 -23.44 5.51
C PRO A 141 -8.65 -24.51 6.29
N ILE A 142 -7.73 -25.20 5.61
CA ILE A 142 -6.80 -26.17 6.21
C ILE A 142 -5.95 -25.49 7.30
N GLU A 143 -5.78 -24.18 7.17
CA GLU A 143 -5.12 -23.34 8.13
C GLU A 143 -6.03 -22.97 9.29
N LEU A 144 -5.64 -23.37 10.50
CA LEU A 144 -6.24 -22.89 11.74
C LEU A 144 -6.16 -21.35 11.73
N ARG A 145 -7.31 -20.66 11.77
CA ARG A 145 -7.32 -19.20 11.90
C ARG A 145 -6.76 -18.81 13.27
N THR A 146 -5.46 -18.57 13.34
CA THR A 146 -4.82 -18.07 14.54
C THR A 146 -4.85 -16.56 14.52
N VAL A 147 -5.59 -15.96 15.46
CA VAL A 147 -5.61 -14.50 15.71
C VAL A 147 -4.23 -13.97 16.13
N HIS A 148 -3.30 -14.84 16.51
CA HIS A 148 -1.90 -14.53 16.76
C HIS A 148 -1.00 -15.61 16.12
N PRO A 149 -0.44 -15.39 14.92
CA PRO A 149 0.53 -16.32 14.37
C PRO A 149 1.73 -16.39 15.31
N ALA A 150 2.19 -17.62 15.60
CA ALA A 150 3.36 -17.82 16.42
C ALA A 150 4.58 -17.14 15.75
N PRO A 151 5.47 -16.51 16.53
CA PRO A 151 6.70 -15.98 15.97
C PRO A 151 7.53 -17.12 15.36
N PRO A 152 8.26 -16.84 14.27
CA PRO A 152 9.26 -17.79 13.78
C PRO A 152 10.35 -17.98 14.83
N ALA A 153 11.07 -19.11 14.81
CA ALA A 153 12.20 -19.32 15.73
C ALA A 153 13.34 -18.29 15.53
N SER A 154 13.48 -17.75 14.33
CA SER A 154 14.44 -16.68 14.05
C SER A 154 13.93 -15.74 12.98
N THR A 155 14.49 -14.53 12.94
CA THR A 155 14.26 -13.54 11.89
C THR A 155 15.58 -13.00 11.37
N LYS A 156 15.64 -12.70 10.06
CA LYS A 156 16.80 -12.07 9.43
C LYS A 156 16.48 -10.60 9.14
N VAL A 157 17.22 -9.67 9.74
CA VAL A 157 17.06 -8.22 9.54
C VAL A 157 18.42 -7.66 9.12
N HIS A 158 18.47 -6.92 8.01
CA HIS A 158 19.70 -6.35 7.44
C HIS A 158 20.89 -7.34 7.33
N GLY A 159 20.60 -8.58 6.96
CA GLY A 159 21.65 -9.61 6.85
C GLY A 159 22.01 -10.34 8.14
N LYS A 160 21.61 -9.82 9.32
CA LYS A 160 21.85 -10.42 10.63
C LYS A 160 20.68 -11.33 11.04
N THR A 161 20.99 -12.51 11.58
CA THR A 161 19.99 -13.45 12.10
C THR A 161 19.81 -13.27 13.60
N PHE A 162 18.57 -13.11 14.05
CA PHE A 162 18.18 -13.01 15.45
C PHE A 162 17.34 -14.22 15.84
N VAL A 163 17.78 -14.96 16.85
CA VAL A 163 16.99 -16.06 17.45
C VAL A 163 16.04 -15.43 18.46
N LEU A 164 14.72 -15.48 18.19
CA LEU A 164 13.75 -14.66 18.94
C LEU A 164 13.60 -15.09 20.40
N GLN A 165 13.91 -16.34 20.74
CA GLN A 165 13.85 -16.85 22.11
C GLN A 165 15.00 -16.35 22.99
N THR A 166 16.16 -16.01 22.41
CA THR A 166 17.39 -15.72 23.17
C THR A 166 17.97 -14.33 22.92
N ALA A 167 17.52 -13.64 21.87
CA ALA A 167 17.94 -12.28 21.62
C ALA A 167 17.40 -11.34 22.71
N SER A 168 18.13 -10.26 22.98
CA SER A 168 17.72 -9.21 23.91
C SER A 168 17.99 -7.84 23.30
N ASN A 169 17.29 -6.82 23.80
CA ASN A 169 17.49 -5.45 23.33
C ASN A 169 18.85 -4.92 23.83
N PRO A 170 19.80 -4.61 22.94
CA PRO A 170 21.13 -4.16 23.34
C PRO A 170 21.13 -2.77 24.01
N TYR A 171 20.02 -2.03 23.94
CA TYR A 171 19.87 -0.70 24.54
C TYR A 171 19.16 -0.72 25.90
N ARG A 172 18.71 -1.90 26.36
CA ARG A 172 18.15 -2.07 27.70
C ARG A 172 19.28 -2.26 28.72
N VAL A 173 20.08 -1.21 28.91
CA VAL A 173 21.30 -1.22 29.72
C VAL A 173 21.18 -0.32 30.94
N ASP A 174 21.75 -0.76 32.07
CA ASP A 174 21.89 0.02 33.29
C ASP A 174 22.98 1.11 33.18
N ASP A 175 23.17 1.89 34.25
CA ASP A 175 24.19 2.95 34.32
C ASP A 175 25.63 2.44 34.14
N SER A 176 25.86 1.13 34.28
CA SER A 176 27.17 0.49 34.03
C SER A 176 27.34 0.03 32.57
N GLY A 177 26.33 0.23 31.72
CA GLY A 177 26.30 -0.22 30.33
C GLY A 177 26.03 -1.72 30.19
N LYS A 178 25.58 -2.39 31.26
CA LYS A 178 25.25 -3.83 31.23
C LYS A 178 23.76 -4.02 31.03
N TYR A 179 23.40 -5.08 30.32
CA TYR A 179 21.99 -5.45 30.14
C TYR A 179 21.28 -5.64 31.49
N SER A 180 20.11 -5.04 31.65
CA SER A 180 19.30 -5.16 32.86
C SER A 180 17.80 -5.09 32.55
N ASP A 181 17.06 -6.17 32.85
CA ASP A 181 15.60 -6.20 32.70
C ASP A 181 14.88 -5.23 33.65
N LYS A 182 15.57 -4.79 34.72
CA LYS A 182 14.98 -3.95 35.77
C LYS A 182 15.22 -2.47 35.55
N VAL A 183 16.09 -2.07 34.63
CA VAL A 183 16.51 -0.67 34.44
C VAL A 183 15.33 0.29 34.22
N GLN A 184 14.29 -0.18 33.55
CA GLN A 184 13.11 0.64 33.30
C GLN A 184 12.32 0.94 34.60
N ASN A 185 12.38 0.08 35.63
CA ASN A 185 11.80 0.39 36.95
C ASN A 185 12.54 1.54 37.64
N ASP A 186 13.86 1.57 37.49
CA ASP A 186 14.71 2.59 38.10
C ASP A 186 14.44 3.98 37.50
N TYR A 187 13.99 4.03 36.23
CA TYR A 187 13.71 5.27 35.50
C TYR A 187 12.27 5.41 34.99
N LYS A 188 11.31 4.78 35.66
CA LYS A 188 9.90 4.83 35.25
C LYS A 188 9.35 6.27 35.20
N ASP A 189 9.70 7.07 36.21
CA ASP A 189 9.30 8.47 36.33
C ASP A 189 10.42 9.44 35.90
N GLY A 190 11.51 8.90 35.34
CA GLY A 190 12.63 9.71 34.88
C GLY A 190 12.27 10.52 33.64
N ASN A 191 12.91 11.66 33.43
CA ASN A 191 12.66 12.53 32.29
C ASN A 191 13.67 12.21 31.16
N PRO A 192 13.26 11.57 30.04
CA PRO A 192 14.15 11.32 28.92
C PRO A 192 14.79 12.56 28.35
N TRP A 193 14.22 13.76 28.53
CA TRP A 193 14.68 15.03 27.96
C TRP A 193 15.62 15.84 28.87
N ASP A 194 15.98 15.32 30.05
CA ASP A 194 16.98 15.96 30.92
C ASP A 194 18.37 15.94 30.26
N GLU A 195 19.13 17.04 30.37
CA GLU A 195 20.50 17.12 29.86
C GLU A 195 21.42 16.08 30.51
N LYS A 196 21.14 15.70 31.77
CA LYS A 196 21.90 14.67 32.52
C LYS A 196 21.19 13.32 32.55
N ALA A 197 20.34 13.03 31.57
CA ALA A 197 19.63 11.76 31.50
C ALA A 197 20.62 10.58 31.46
N PRO A 198 20.39 9.50 32.24
CA PRO A 198 21.16 8.26 32.16
C PRO A 198 21.04 7.62 30.79
N GLN A 199 21.97 6.73 30.46
CA GLN A 199 22.11 6.16 29.11
C GLN A 199 20.82 5.49 28.61
N PHE A 200 20.13 4.74 29.46
CA PHE A 200 18.83 4.15 29.17
C PHE A 200 17.81 5.19 28.68
N LEU A 201 17.68 6.31 29.42
CA LEU A 201 16.74 7.38 29.09
C LEU A 201 17.13 8.16 27.83
N GLN A 202 18.42 8.24 27.51
CA GLN A 202 18.88 8.77 26.22
C GLN A 202 18.41 7.89 25.06
N TYR A 203 18.51 6.56 25.19
CA TYR A 203 18.00 5.63 24.17
C TYR A 203 16.47 5.68 24.04
N VAL A 204 15.75 5.86 25.15
CA VAL A 204 14.31 6.13 25.14
C VAL A 204 13.99 7.43 24.39
N ARG A 205 14.76 8.50 24.61
CA ARG A 205 14.60 9.78 23.88
C ARG A 205 14.77 9.59 22.38
N GLU A 206 15.84 8.90 21.97
CA GLU A 206 16.10 8.60 20.56
C GLU A 206 14.97 7.75 19.93
N GLY A 207 14.52 6.72 20.65
CA GLY A 207 13.38 5.89 20.25
C GLY A 207 12.09 6.69 20.08
N GLY A 208 11.82 7.62 21.00
CA GLY A 208 10.66 8.51 20.94
C GLY A 208 10.70 9.45 19.73
N GLN A 209 11.88 10.01 19.40
CA GLN A 209 12.04 10.83 18.19
C GLN A 209 11.67 10.06 16.93
N ILE A 210 12.14 8.81 16.81
CA ILE A 210 11.82 7.94 15.68
C ILE A 210 10.34 7.58 15.68
N PHE A 211 9.75 7.27 16.84
CA PHE A 211 8.32 6.94 16.97
C PHE A 211 7.43 8.09 16.48
N PHE A 212 7.68 9.32 16.92
CA PHE A 212 6.88 10.49 16.50
C PHE A 212 7.08 10.88 15.04
N GLN A 213 8.23 10.58 14.44
CA GLN A 213 8.46 10.80 13.02
C GLN A 213 7.74 9.78 12.12
N ASN A 214 7.48 8.57 12.62
CA ASN A 214 7.14 7.42 11.77
C ASN A 214 5.88 6.65 12.19
N CYS A 215 5.76 6.34 13.48
CA CYS A 215 4.81 5.35 14.00
C CYS A 215 3.53 5.99 14.56
N HIS A 216 3.67 7.18 15.16
CA HIS A 216 2.60 7.93 15.81
C HIS A 216 1.36 8.13 14.92
N PHE A 217 1.54 8.37 13.62
CA PHE A 217 0.42 8.61 12.71
C PHE A 217 -0.64 7.49 12.68
N CYS A 218 -0.23 6.25 12.99
CA CYS A 218 -1.15 5.12 13.11
C CYS A 218 -1.37 4.72 14.57
N HIS A 219 -0.32 4.70 15.39
CA HIS A 219 -0.39 4.19 16.76
C HIS A 219 -0.89 5.21 17.80
N GLY A 220 -0.98 6.51 17.46
CA GLY A 220 -1.44 7.57 18.36
C GLY A 220 -0.34 8.09 19.29
N ASP A 221 -0.53 9.28 19.86
CA ASP A 221 0.51 9.96 20.68
C ASP A 221 0.78 9.17 21.96
N ASN A 222 -0.31 8.63 22.52
CA ASN A 222 -0.30 7.83 23.73
C ASN A 222 -0.24 6.32 23.42
N LEU A 223 0.19 5.92 22.22
CA LEU A 223 0.25 4.51 21.78
C LEU A 223 -1.08 3.74 21.90
N ASN A 224 -2.20 4.45 21.80
CA ASN A 224 -3.54 3.89 22.04
C ASN A 224 -4.20 3.26 20.80
N GLY A 225 -3.46 3.15 19.70
CA GLY A 225 -3.96 2.63 18.41
C GLY A 225 -4.91 3.57 17.68
N ARG A 226 -4.98 4.86 18.09
CA ARG A 226 -5.91 5.86 17.54
C ARG A 226 -5.17 7.05 16.91
N GLY A 227 -4.11 6.78 16.16
CA GLY A 227 -3.45 7.81 15.35
C GLY A 227 -4.35 8.35 14.24
N MET A 228 -3.95 9.47 13.64
CA MET A 228 -4.70 10.15 12.57
C MET A 228 -5.13 9.21 11.42
N PHE A 229 -4.32 8.21 11.08
CA PHE A 229 -4.60 7.24 10.02
C PHE A 229 -5.13 5.89 10.51
N ALA A 230 -5.30 5.68 11.82
CA ALA A 230 -5.72 4.39 12.38
C ALA A 230 -7.03 3.86 11.78
N PHE A 231 -8.02 4.74 11.65
CA PHE A 231 -9.38 4.40 11.22
C PHE A 231 -9.50 4.09 9.72
N ALA A 232 -8.42 4.24 8.95
CA ALA A 232 -8.37 3.79 7.55
C ALA A 232 -8.19 2.26 7.43
N PHE A 233 -7.92 1.57 8.54
CA PHE A 233 -7.57 0.16 8.57
C PHE A 233 -8.53 -0.65 9.43
N ASN A 234 -8.79 -1.89 9.02
CA ASN A 234 -9.57 -2.86 9.79
C ASN A 234 -8.80 -4.20 9.80
N PRO A 235 -8.23 -4.64 10.94
CA PRO A 235 -8.34 -4.03 12.26
C PRO A 235 -7.52 -2.73 12.38
N ILE A 236 -7.91 -1.84 13.29
CA ILE A 236 -7.08 -0.70 13.68
C ILE A 236 -5.79 -1.18 14.38
N PRO A 237 -4.73 -0.36 14.45
CA PRO A 237 -3.52 -0.69 15.19
C PRO A 237 -3.82 -1.06 16.65
N ALA A 238 -3.02 -1.97 17.22
CA ALA A 238 -3.20 -2.45 18.58
C ALA A 238 -3.05 -1.30 19.60
N ASN A 239 -3.89 -1.33 20.63
CA ASN A 239 -3.84 -0.38 21.74
C ASN A 239 -2.80 -0.80 22.77
N PHE A 240 -1.59 -0.25 22.71
CA PHE A 240 -0.50 -0.62 23.62
C PHE A 240 -0.70 -0.13 25.06
N THR A 241 -1.70 0.70 25.34
CA THR A 241 -2.05 1.08 26.72
C THR A 241 -2.87 -0.01 27.42
N ASP A 242 -3.37 -1.01 26.69
CA ASP A 242 -4.08 -2.15 27.24
C ASP A 242 -3.10 -3.27 27.64
N ALA A 243 -3.20 -3.76 28.89
CA ALA A 243 -2.31 -4.78 29.43
C ALA A 243 -2.39 -6.14 28.72
N GLY A 244 -3.45 -6.38 27.94
CA GLY A 244 -3.62 -7.57 27.10
C GLY A 244 -2.87 -7.50 25.77
N THR A 245 -2.14 -6.41 25.49
CA THR A 245 -1.46 -6.21 24.20
C THR A 245 0.07 -6.34 24.32
N ILE A 246 0.83 -5.25 24.24
CA ILE A 246 2.30 -5.25 24.18
C ILE A 246 2.94 -5.87 25.42
N ALA A 247 2.29 -5.77 26.58
CA ALA A 247 2.75 -6.36 27.84
C ALA A 247 2.73 -7.89 27.84
N GLN A 248 1.93 -8.51 26.95
CA GLN A 248 1.88 -9.99 26.81
C GLN A 248 2.96 -10.52 25.86
N LEU A 249 3.68 -9.61 25.18
CA LEU A 249 4.63 -9.93 24.14
C LEU A 249 6.06 -9.80 24.64
N GLN A 250 6.93 -10.64 24.08
CA GLN A 250 8.36 -10.52 24.29
C GLN A 250 8.91 -9.37 23.43
N GLU A 251 9.95 -8.71 23.91
CA GLU A 251 10.56 -7.59 23.19
C GLU A 251 11.05 -8.00 21.79
N THR A 252 11.58 -9.22 21.67
CA THR A 252 12.00 -9.83 20.40
C THR A 252 10.85 -10.11 19.44
N PHE A 253 9.66 -10.44 19.97
CA PHE A 253 8.45 -10.57 19.15
C PHE A 253 8.10 -9.21 18.53
N VAL A 254 8.11 -8.14 19.34
CA VAL A 254 7.86 -6.78 18.86
C VAL A 254 8.92 -6.37 17.83
N PHE A 255 10.19 -6.70 18.06
CA PHE A 255 11.27 -6.49 17.09
C PHE A 255 11.00 -7.14 15.73
N TRP A 256 10.55 -8.40 15.72
CA TRP A 256 10.14 -9.06 14.49
C TRP A 256 8.95 -8.37 13.83
N ARG A 257 7.92 -8.00 14.62
CA ARG A 257 6.72 -7.30 14.11
C ARG A 257 7.04 -5.96 13.47
N VAL A 258 7.88 -5.14 14.10
CA VAL A 258 8.30 -3.85 13.54
C VAL A 258 9.14 -4.07 12.29
N SER A 259 10.12 -4.99 12.35
CA SER A 259 11.03 -5.24 11.22
C SER A 259 10.30 -5.73 9.97
N LYS A 260 9.40 -6.71 10.11
CA LYS A 260 8.72 -7.36 8.97
C LYS A 260 7.39 -6.72 8.60
N GLY A 261 6.75 -6.00 9.52
CA GLY A 261 5.41 -5.46 9.33
C GLY A 261 4.39 -6.56 9.04
N GLY A 262 3.42 -6.27 8.17
CA GLY A 262 2.41 -7.22 7.72
C GLY A 262 2.70 -7.93 6.40
N ILE A 263 3.63 -7.39 5.60
CA ILE A 263 3.99 -7.96 4.30
C ILE A 263 4.87 -9.19 4.55
N GLY A 264 4.37 -10.38 4.22
CA GLY A 264 5.06 -11.65 4.45
C GLY A 264 4.57 -12.42 5.67
N LEU A 265 3.45 -12.01 6.29
CA LEU A 265 2.79 -12.85 7.28
C LEU A 265 2.19 -14.11 6.64
N PRO A 266 2.12 -15.22 7.40
CA PRO A 266 1.41 -16.42 6.96
C PRO A 266 -0.03 -16.08 6.55
N ARG A 267 -0.59 -16.80 5.57
CA ARG A 267 -1.96 -16.59 5.06
C ARG A 267 -3.02 -16.72 6.17
N GLU A 268 -2.69 -17.44 7.23
CA GLU A 268 -3.43 -17.69 8.46
C GLU A 268 -3.81 -16.40 9.20
N GLY A 269 -3.06 -15.31 8.99
CA GLY A 269 -3.35 -13.99 9.54
C GLY A 269 -4.45 -13.20 8.81
N PHE A 270 -4.96 -13.66 7.65
CA PHE A 270 -6.03 -12.96 6.92
C PHE A 270 -7.43 -13.26 7.50
N PRO A 271 -8.33 -12.26 7.62
CA PRO A 271 -8.25 -10.89 7.12
C PRO A 271 -7.54 -9.90 8.05
N TRP A 272 -7.06 -10.33 9.21
CA TRP A 272 -6.34 -9.53 10.22
C TRP A 272 -4.89 -9.19 9.82
N ALA A 273 -4.58 -9.23 8.53
CA ALA A 273 -3.26 -8.93 8.01
C ALA A 273 -2.94 -7.48 8.34
N SER A 274 -1.95 -7.30 9.22
CA SER A 274 -1.48 -5.98 9.61
C SER A 274 -1.12 -5.16 8.37
N VAL A 275 -1.49 -3.90 8.33
CA VAL A 275 -1.08 -2.96 7.29
C VAL A 275 0.25 -2.29 7.62
N MET A 276 0.86 -2.64 8.75
CA MET A 276 2.12 -2.08 9.20
C MET A 276 3.20 -2.34 8.14
N PRO A 277 3.90 -1.30 7.66
CA PRO A 277 4.94 -1.48 6.66
C PRO A 277 6.13 -2.26 7.24
N PRO A 278 6.93 -2.94 6.40
CA PRO A 278 8.17 -3.58 6.82
C PRO A 278 9.23 -2.51 7.15
N TRP A 279 9.33 -2.10 8.41
CA TRP A 279 10.22 -0.99 8.79
C TRP A 279 11.70 -1.29 8.62
N GLU A 280 12.10 -2.55 8.45
CA GLU A 280 13.49 -2.88 8.07
C GLU A 280 13.91 -2.26 6.72
N GLN A 281 12.98 -1.77 5.90
CA GLN A 281 13.31 -1.08 4.66
C GLN A 281 13.61 0.42 4.87
N HIS A 282 13.30 0.95 6.05
CA HIS A 282 13.34 2.38 6.36
C HIS A 282 14.15 2.72 7.61
N LEU A 283 14.25 1.80 8.57
CA LEU A 283 14.97 1.96 9.83
C LEU A 283 16.11 0.95 9.93
N THR A 284 17.17 1.37 10.60
CA THR A 284 18.27 0.52 11.07
C THR A 284 17.81 -0.41 12.19
N ILE A 285 18.54 -1.50 12.40
CA ILE A 285 18.32 -2.41 13.54
C ILE A 285 18.31 -1.65 14.87
N ASP A 286 19.23 -0.70 15.01
CA ASP A 286 19.44 0.07 16.22
C ASP A 286 18.24 0.99 16.51
N GLU A 287 17.74 1.67 15.47
CA GLU A 287 16.53 2.50 15.54
C GLU A 287 15.31 1.67 15.92
N ILE A 288 15.13 0.47 15.35
CA ILE A 288 14.01 -0.41 15.68
C ILE A 288 14.04 -0.80 17.16
N TRP A 289 15.21 -1.20 17.68
CA TRP A 289 15.34 -1.54 19.10
C TRP A 289 15.05 -0.36 20.03
N LYS A 290 15.48 0.85 19.66
CA LYS A 290 15.22 2.06 20.45
C LYS A 290 13.74 2.45 20.44
N VAL A 291 13.04 2.34 19.29
CA VAL A 291 11.59 2.59 19.22
C VAL A 291 10.85 1.65 20.18
N ILE A 292 11.18 0.37 20.18
CA ILE A 292 10.55 -0.62 21.07
C ILE A 292 10.83 -0.28 22.53
N LEU A 293 12.06 0.15 22.85
CA LEU A 293 12.42 0.61 24.18
C LEU A 293 11.53 1.77 24.64
N PHE A 294 11.28 2.73 23.75
CA PHE A 294 10.37 3.85 24.00
C PHE A 294 8.91 3.39 24.18
N GLU A 295 8.41 2.46 23.36
CA GLU A 295 7.03 1.96 23.46
C GLU A 295 6.74 1.35 24.84
N TYR A 296 7.66 0.51 25.35
CA TYR A 296 7.53 -0.06 26.69
C TYR A 296 7.67 0.98 27.80
N TRP A 297 8.67 1.88 27.69
CA TRP A 297 8.85 2.95 28.68
C TRP A 297 7.62 3.89 28.76
N HIS A 298 7.11 4.34 27.60
CA HIS A 298 6.02 5.31 27.53
C HIS A 298 4.66 4.71 27.96
N THR A 299 4.42 3.44 27.68
CA THR A 299 3.22 2.74 28.20
C THR A 299 3.33 2.36 29.67
N GLY A 300 4.55 2.36 30.22
CA GLY A 300 4.84 1.88 31.57
C GLY A 300 4.77 0.36 31.72
N TYR A 301 4.61 -0.38 30.62
CA TYR A 301 4.62 -1.84 30.61
C TYR A 301 6.02 -2.41 30.42
N TYR A 302 6.18 -3.68 30.79
CA TYR A 302 7.43 -4.42 30.63
C TYR A 302 7.24 -5.55 29.62
N PRO A 303 8.28 -5.88 28.83
CA PRO A 303 8.24 -7.05 27.98
C PRO A 303 8.04 -8.32 28.81
N ARG A 304 7.32 -9.29 28.25
CA ARG A 304 7.15 -10.60 28.87
C ARG A 304 8.48 -11.37 28.88
N THR A 305 8.96 -11.71 30.06
CA THR A 305 10.09 -12.62 30.29
C THR A 305 9.62 -14.07 30.41
N TRP A 306 10.52 -15.04 30.25
CA TRP A 306 10.20 -16.48 30.34
C TRP A 306 10.25 -17.04 31.78
N ASP A 307 10.63 -16.20 32.74
CA ASP A 307 10.82 -16.54 34.15
C ASP A 307 9.55 -16.30 34.99
#